data_AF-A0A108M0P8-F1
#
_entry.id   AF-A0A108M0P8-F1
#
_cell.length_a   1.000
_cell.length_b   1.000
_cell.length_c   1.000
_cell.angle_alpha   90.00
_cell.angle_beta   90.00
_cell.angle_gamma   90.00
#
_symmetry.space_group_name_H-M   'P 1'
#
loop_
_entity.id
_entity.type
_entity.pdbx_description
1 polymer ?
#
loop_
_entity_poly.entity_id
_entity_poly.type
_entity_poly.pdbx_seq_one_letter_code
_entity_poly.pdbx_strand_id
1 'polypeptide(L)'
;MKRHAVSMPGIATPAAAPLAQPDAERHPGPVLGLGDPRERRVIADALRALLRERAEALAFAMRMADERERPRPDASDFALTDIIRLARIVERAERYGDAMSEVVPTGAR
;
A
#
# COMPACT_ATOMS: atom_id res chain seq x y z
N MET A 1 49.13 53.23 -29.20
CA MET A 1 48.60 53.98 -28.04
C MET A 1 47.09 53.86 -28.00
N LYS A 2 46.50 53.95 -26.79
CA LYS A 2 45.06 53.94 -26.44
C LYS A 2 44.47 52.57 -26.07
N ARG A 3 44.69 52.24 -24.80
CA ARG A 3 43.83 51.34 -24.00
C ARG A 3 42.50 52.08 -23.78
N HIS A 4 41.37 51.42 -24.00
CA HIS A 4 40.07 51.90 -23.56
C HIS A 4 39.40 50.84 -22.69
N ALA A 5 38.74 51.37 -21.67
CA ALA A 5 38.52 50.75 -20.38
C ALA A 5 37.34 49.77 -20.38
N VAL A 6 37.45 48.81 -19.46
CA VAL A 6 36.39 47.95 -18.97
C VAL A 6 35.28 48.80 -18.36
N SER A 7 34.04 48.50 -18.72
CA SER A 7 32.85 48.87 -17.95
C SER A 7 31.87 47.71 -18.01
N MET A 8 31.82 46.91 -16.93
CA MET A 8 30.82 45.87 -16.69
C MET A 8 29.69 46.48 -15.84
N PRO A 9 28.45 46.51 -16.33
CA PRO A 9 27.29 46.74 -15.47
C PRO A 9 26.40 45.49 -15.42
N GLY A 10 25.95 45.17 -14.21
CA GLY A 10 24.76 44.33 -14.01
C GLY A 10 25.04 43.00 -13.35
N ILE A 11 25.23 43.02 -12.03
CA ILE A 11 24.95 41.88 -11.18
C ILE A 11 23.42 41.72 -11.22
N ALA A 12 22.93 40.88 -12.14
CA ALA A 12 21.53 40.51 -12.14
C ALA A 12 21.31 39.60 -10.93
N THR A 13 20.58 40.12 -9.96
CA THR A 13 19.98 39.37 -8.86
C THR A 13 19.32 38.12 -9.44
N PRO A 14 19.68 36.89 -9.03
CA PRO A 14 18.83 35.77 -9.38
C PRO A 14 17.51 35.97 -8.64
N ALA A 15 16.47 36.28 -9.42
CA ALA A 15 15.10 36.24 -8.96
C ALA A 15 14.91 34.89 -8.28
N ALA A 16 14.53 34.92 -7.00
CA ALA A 16 14.15 33.73 -6.26
C ALA A 16 13.01 33.05 -7.03
N ALA A 17 13.34 32.01 -7.78
CA ALA A 17 12.37 31.02 -8.17
C ALA A 17 11.68 30.58 -6.88
N PRO A 18 10.34 30.51 -6.83
CA PRO A 18 9.71 29.79 -5.73
C PRO A 18 10.25 28.37 -5.85
N LEU A 19 11.11 27.99 -4.91
CA LEU A 19 11.53 26.61 -4.69
C LEU A 19 10.25 25.78 -4.81
N ALA A 20 10.22 24.93 -5.82
CA ALA A 20 9.19 23.91 -5.98
C ALA A 20 8.97 23.33 -4.58
N GLN A 21 7.74 23.50 -4.09
CA GLN A 21 7.34 22.90 -2.83
C GLN A 21 7.79 21.44 -2.91
N PRO A 22 8.59 20.93 -1.94
CA PRO A 22 8.98 19.55 -1.97
C PRO A 22 7.69 18.76 -2.03
N ASP A 23 7.55 18.03 -3.14
CA ASP A 23 6.46 17.12 -3.48
C ASP A 23 6.01 16.50 -2.16
N ALA A 24 4.83 16.94 -1.69
CA ALA A 24 4.35 16.66 -0.33
C ALA A 24 4.64 15.20 -0.07
N GLU A 25 5.54 14.95 0.89
CA GLU A 25 6.10 13.64 1.17
C GLU A 25 4.99 12.63 0.97
N ARG A 26 5.04 11.92 -0.16
CA ARG A 26 4.27 10.68 -0.30
C ARG A 26 4.95 9.80 0.72
N HIS A 27 4.52 9.92 1.97
CA HIS A 27 4.66 8.89 2.94
C HIS A 27 4.31 7.64 2.16
N PRO A 28 5.24 6.67 2.02
CA PRO A 28 4.83 5.36 1.59
C PRO A 28 3.83 4.96 2.67
N GLY A 29 2.54 5.19 2.37
CA GLY A 29 1.46 4.72 3.19
C GLY A 29 1.67 3.22 3.38
N PRO A 30 1.04 2.60 4.39
CA PRO A 30 1.06 1.15 4.52
C PRO A 30 0.92 0.55 3.12
N VAL A 31 1.81 -0.36 2.72
CA VAL A 31 1.90 -0.88 1.32
C VAL A 31 0.54 -1.36 0.79
N LEU A 32 -0.38 -1.66 1.69
CA LEU A 32 -1.76 -2.08 1.46
C LEU A 32 -2.81 -0.95 1.57
N GLY A 33 -2.46 0.34 1.54
CA GLY A 33 -3.46 1.42 1.49
C GLY A 33 -4.51 1.40 2.62
N LEU A 34 -4.15 0.94 3.82
CA LEU A 34 -5.18 0.65 4.86
C LEU A 34 -5.80 1.91 5.50
N GLY A 35 -5.42 3.11 5.07
CA GLY A 35 -5.97 4.38 5.56
C GLY A 35 -7.40 4.63 5.08
N ASP A 36 -7.74 4.26 3.84
CA ASP A 36 -9.06 4.47 3.26
C ASP A 36 -9.99 3.27 3.53
N PRO A 37 -11.18 3.45 4.14
CA PRO A 37 -12.18 2.37 4.28
C PRO A 37 -12.55 1.69 2.96
N ARG A 38 -12.57 2.40 1.85
CA ARG A 38 -12.89 1.82 0.54
C ARG A 38 -11.78 0.88 0.07
N GLU A 39 -10.53 1.29 0.20
CA GLU A 39 -9.37 0.45 -0.11
C GLU A 39 -9.33 -0.80 0.78
N ARG A 40 -9.60 -0.66 2.08
CA ARG A 40 -9.69 -1.81 3.00
C ARG A 40 -10.71 -2.85 2.55
N ARG A 41 -11.90 -2.43 2.10
CA ARG A 41 -12.95 -3.35 1.61
C ARG A 41 -12.50 -4.10 0.35
N VAL A 42 -11.93 -3.38 -0.62
CA VAL A 42 -11.42 -4.00 -1.86
C VAL A 42 -10.36 -5.05 -1.54
N ILE A 43 -9.45 -4.75 -0.62
CA ILE A 43 -8.38 -5.68 -0.22
C ILE A 43 -8.95 -6.87 0.54
N ALA A 44 -9.93 -6.67 1.43
CA ALA A 44 -10.59 -7.77 2.12
C ALA A 44 -11.26 -8.73 1.13
N ASP A 45 -11.96 -8.21 0.12
CA ASP A 45 -12.59 -9.02 -0.92
C ASP A 45 -11.57 -9.75 -1.79
N ALA A 46 -10.47 -9.08 -2.16
CA ALA A 46 -9.38 -9.71 -2.89
C ALA A 46 -8.73 -10.85 -2.09
N LEU A 47 -8.52 -10.68 -0.78
CA LEU A 47 -7.96 -11.72 0.08
C LEU A 47 -8.93 -12.90 0.25
N ARG A 48 -10.24 -12.66 0.32
CA ARG A 48 -11.27 -13.73 0.35
C ARG A 48 -11.27 -14.53 -0.96
N ALA A 49 -11.22 -13.85 -2.10
CA ALA A 49 -11.15 -14.51 -3.41
C ALA A 49 -9.87 -15.35 -3.53
N LEU A 50 -8.71 -14.75 -3.21
CA LEU A 50 -7.43 -15.43 -3.27
C LEU A 50 -7.37 -16.64 -2.32
N LEU A 51 -7.94 -16.54 -1.12
CA LEU A 51 -8.01 -17.65 -0.17
C LEU A 51 -8.79 -18.84 -0.77
N ARG A 52 -9.93 -18.55 -1.41
CA ARG A 52 -10.75 -19.59 -2.05
C ARG A 52 -9.99 -20.28 -3.18
N GLU A 53 -9.43 -19.51 -4.10
CA GLU A 53 -8.68 -20.04 -5.26
C GLU A 53 -7.49 -20.90 -4.81
N ARG A 54 -6.74 -20.44 -3.80
CA ARG A 54 -5.58 -21.17 -3.27
C ARG A 54 -5.98 -22.42 -2.49
N ALA A 55 -7.11 -22.38 -1.77
CA ALA A 55 -7.64 -23.57 -1.09
C ALA A 55 -8.12 -24.63 -2.10
N GLU A 56 -8.74 -24.22 -3.21
CA GLU A 56 -9.09 -25.11 -4.31
C GLU A 56 -7.84 -25.73 -4.96
N ALA A 57 -6.81 -24.91 -5.21
CA ALA A 57 -5.53 -25.39 -5.73
C ALA A 57 -4.88 -26.44 -4.80
N LEU A 58 -4.91 -26.22 -3.48
CA LEU A 58 -4.45 -27.19 -2.50
C LEU A 58 -5.26 -28.49 -2.59
N ALA A 59 -6.59 -28.41 -2.71
CA ALA A 59 -7.43 -29.60 -2.83
C ALA A 59 -7.10 -30.43 -4.08
N PHE A 60 -6.82 -29.78 -5.21
CA PHE A 60 -6.34 -30.46 -6.41
C PHE A 60 -4.96 -31.12 -6.19
N ALA A 61 -4.05 -30.41 -5.54
CA ALA A 61 -2.71 -30.94 -5.25
C ALA A 61 -2.75 -32.13 -4.27
N MET A 62 -3.61 -32.09 -3.25
CA MET A 62 -3.84 -33.21 -2.34
C MET A 62 -4.36 -34.44 -3.09
N ARG A 63 -5.36 -34.27 -3.97
CA ARG A 63 -5.88 -35.37 -4.79
C ARG A 63 -4.80 -35.98 -5.68
N MET A 64 -3.99 -35.13 -6.32
CA MET A 64 -2.89 -35.61 -7.17
C MET A 64 -1.78 -36.30 -6.36
N ALA A 65 -1.51 -35.84 -5.13
CA ALA A 65 -0.55 -36.50 -4.24
C ALA A 65 -1.06 -37.89 -3.84
N ASP A 66 -2.35 -38.00 -3.52
CA ASP A 66 -3.01 -39.28 -3.19
C ASP A 66 -2.96 -40.25 -4.37
N GLU A 67 -3.30 -39.80 -5.59
CA GLU A 67 -3.27 -40.62 -6.81
C GLU A 67 -1.86 -41.11 -7.18
N ARG A 68 -0.81 -40.38 -6.78
CA ARG A 68 0.58 -40.67 -7.13
C ARG A 68 1.39 -41.25 -5.98
N GLU A 69 0.76 -41.55 -4.85
CA GLU A 69 1.41 -42.00 -3.61
C GLU A 69 2.57 -41.09 -3.18
N ARG A 70 2.38 -39.78 -3.34
CA ARG A 70 3.37 -38.74 -2.97
C ARG A 70 3.00 -38.10 -1.63
N PRO A 71 3.97 -37.49 -0.94
CA PRO A 71 3.68 -36.67 0.23
C PRO A 71 2.66 -35.58 -0.09
N ARG A 72 1.69 -35.39 0.81
CA ARG A 72 0.69 -34.33 0.69
C ARG A 72 1.34 -32.97 0.94
N PRO A 73 1.02 -31.93 0.14
CA PRO A 73 1.46 -30.58 0.41
C PRO A 73 0.78 -30.01 1.66
N ASP A 74 1.45 -29.07 2.31
CA ASP A 74 0.92 -28.34 3.46
C ASP A 74 0.15 -27.07 3.01
N ALA A 75 -0.71 -26.54 3.88
CA ALA A 75 -1.41 -25.29 3.63
C ALA A 75 -0.48 -24.08 3.44
N SER A 76 0.71 -24.11 4.05
CA SER A 76 1.75 -23.09 3.87
C SER A 76 2.35 -23.08 2.47
N ASP A 77 2.44 -24.23 1.78
CA ASP A 77 2.88 -24.31 0.39
C ASP A 77 1.95 -23.53 -0.57
N PHE A 78 0.70 -23.29 -0.13
CA PHE A 78 -0.31 -22.52 -0.85
C PHE A 78 -0.57 -21.13 -0.23
N ALA A 79 0.29 -20.70 0.70
CA ALA A 79 0.21 -19.41 1.41
C ALA A 79 -1.11 -19.16 2.17
N LEU A 80 -1.89 -20.20 2.49
CA LEU A 80 -3.20 -20.02 3.12
C LEU A 80 -3.08 -19.34 4.49
N THR A 81 -2.07 -19.72 5.28
CA THR A 81 -1.78 -19.12 6.59
C THR A 81 -1.48 -17.63 6.48
N ASP A 82 -0.69 -17.24 5.47
CA ASP A 82 -0.32 -15.84 5.26
C ASP A 82 -1.51 -15.01 4.78
N ILE A 83 -2.34 -15.57 3.87
CA ILE A 83 -3.56 -14.91 3.40
C ILE A 83 -4.53 -14.68 4.58
N ILE A 84 -4.73 -15.69 5.43
CA ILE A 84 -5.58 -15.56 6.63
C ILE A 84 -5.00 -14.51 7.58
N ARG A 85 -3.68 -14.49 7.78
CA ARG A 85 -3.00 -13.49 8.61
C ARG A 85 -3.23 -12.08 8.07
N LEU A 86 -3.06 -11.88 6.76
CA LEU A 86 -3.30 -10.60 6.09
C LEU A 86 -4.77 -10.17 6.19
N ALA A 87 -5.71 -11.08 5.97
CA ALA A 87 -7.14 -10.80 6.09
C ALA A 87 -7.49 -10.27 7.50
N ARG A 88 -6.95 -10.91 8.55
CA ARG A 88 -7.14 -10.46 9.94
C ARG A 88 -6.52 -9.09 10.22
N ILE A 89 -5.41 -8.73 9.57
CA ILE A 89 -4.81 -7.40 9.69
C ILE A 89 -5.75 -6.35 9.09
N VAL A 90 -6.32 -6.63 7.92
CA VAL A 90 -7.28 -5.74 7.24
C VAL A 90 -8.56 -5.59 8.06
N GLU A 91 -9.13 -6.68 8.57
CA GLU A 91 -10.31 -6.66 9.45
C GLU A 91 -10.09 -5.87 10.74
N ARG A 92 -8.87 -5.93 11.30
CA ARG A 92 -8.52 -5.12 12.47
C ARG A 92 -8.42 -3.64 12.13
N ALA A 93 -7.84 -3.32 10.97
CA ALA A 93 -7.74 -1.93 10.50
C ALA A 93 -9.13 -1.34 10.21
N GLU A 94 -10.08 -2.13 9.71
CA GLU A 94 -11.47 -1.69 9.53
C GLU A 94 -12.12 -1.33 10.87
N ARG A 95 -12.02 -2.21 11.87
CA ARG A 95 -12.57 -1.95 13.21
C ARG A 95 -11.96 -0.73 13.91
N TYR A 96 -10.65 -0.50 13.73
CA TYR A 96 -9.99 0.66 14.31
C TYR A 96 -10.37 1.96 13.59
N GLY A 97 -10.49 1.93 12.25
CA GLY A 97 -10.94 3.07 11.46
C GLY A 97 -12.39 3.47 11.76
N ASP A 98 -13.27 2.49 11.99
CA ASP A 98 -14.66 2.74 12.40
C ASP A 98 -14.73 3.38 13.79
N ALA A 99 -14.00 2.85 14.77
CA ALA A 99 -13.95 3.40 16.12
C ALA A 99 -13.44 4.86 16.15
N MET A 100 -12.42 5.19 15.34
CA MET A 100 -11.91 6.56 15.24
C MET A 100 -12.88 7.51 14.51
N SER A 101 -13.67 7.00 13.56
CA SER A 101 -14.69 7.80 12.86
C SER A 101 -15.90 8.10 13.75
N GLU A 102 -16.24 7.18 14.66
CA GLU A 102 -17.34 7.35 15.63
C GLU A 102 -17.00 8.33 16.77
N VAL A 103 -15.71 8.41 17.15
CA VAL A 103 -15.20 9.33 18.20
C VAL A 103 -15.03 10.77 17.70
N VAL A 104 -15.18 11.04 16.40
CA VAL A 104 -15.35 12.41 15.88
C VAL A 104 -16.85 12.66 15.72
N PRO A 105 -17.60 13.00 16.80
CA PRO A 105 -18.94 13.50 16.62
C PRO A 105 -18.82 14.82 15.86
N THR A 106 -19.62 14.92 14.81
CA THR A 106 -19.81 16.12 13.99
C THR A 106 -20.15 17.32 14.88
N GLY A 107 -19.12 18.01 15.36
CA GLY A 107 -19.23 19.30 16.02
C GLY A 107 -19.21 20.41 14.99
N ALA A 108 -20.33 20.59 14.27
CA ALA A 108 -20.72 21.79 13.49
C ALA A 108 -21.94 21.40 12.64
N ARG A 109 -23.02 22.16 12.53
CA ARG A 109 -23.41 23.50 13.00
C ARG A 109 -24.92 23.57 12.83
#